data_AF-A0A847VN32-F1
#
_entry.id   AF-A0A847VN32-F1
#
_cell.length_a   1.000
_cell.length_b   1.000
_cell.length_c   1.000
_cell.angle_alpha   90.00
_cell.angle_beta   90.00
_cell.angle_gamma   90.00
#
_symmetry.space_group_name_H-M   'P 1'
#
loop_
_entity.id
_entity.type
_entity.pdbx_description
1 polymer ?
#
loop_
_entity_poly.entity_id
_entity_poly.type
_entity_poly.pdbx_seq_one_letter_code
_entity_poly.pdbx_strand_id
1 'polypeptide(L)' 'DIAIQAKEIIKTRERIARVIARETGQAQAKVLADMERDYWMSAEEAVAYGIVARIVERHNELG' A
#
# COMPACT_ATOMS: atom_id res chain seq x y z
N ASP A 1 27.85 -11.63 2.24
CA ASP A 1 27.10 -10.49 1.68
C ASP A 1 25.64 -10.74 1.38
N ILE A 2 25.26 -11.88 0.77
CA ILE A 2 23.84 -12.21 0.47
C ILE A 2 22.93 -12.15 1.70
N ALA A 3 23.35 -12.70 2.85
CA ALA A 3 22.55 -12.70 4.07
C ALA A 3 22.27 -11.30 4.63
N ILE A 4 23.22 -10.36 4.46
CA ILE A 4 23.05 -8.96 4.89
C ILE A 4 22.05 -8.27 3.97
N GLN A 5 22.20 -8.46 2.66
CA GLN A 5 21.27 -7.92 1.67
C GLN A 5 19.85 -8.45 1.89
N ALA A 6 19.68 -9.76 2.11
CA ALA A 6 18.38 -10.35 2.42
C ALA A 6 17.73 -9.73 3.67
N LYS A 7 18.51 -9.49 4.73
CA LYS A 7 18.02 -8.87 5.97
C LYS A 7 17.57 -7.41 5.74
N GLU A 8 18.31 -6.65 4.95
CA GLU A 8 17.94 -5.26 4.62
C GLU A 8 16.72 -5.18 3.70
N ILE A 9 16.54 -6.13 2.78
CA ILE A 9 15.33 -6.26 1.96
C ILE A 9 14.10 -6.49 2.86
N ILE A 10 14.19 -7.42 3.82
CA ILE A 10 13.09 -7.70 4.75
C ILE A 10 12.75 -6.47 5.60
N LYS A 11 13.75 -5.81 6.19
CA LYS A 11 13.54 -4.58 6.97
C LYS A 11 12.89 -3.47 6.15
N THR A 12 13.31 -3.32 4.89
CA THR A 12 12.77 -2.31 3.99
C THR A 12 11.31 -2.60 3.67
N ARG A 13 10.98 -3.86 3.36
CA ARG A 13 9.61 -4.32 3.13
C ARG A 13 8.72 -4.04 4.33
N GLU A 14 9.16 -4.39 5.54
CA GLU A 14 8.40 -4.11 6.76
C GLU A 14 8.19 -2.62 7.01
N ARG A 15 9.21 -1.79 6.73
CA ARG A 15 9.11 -0.33 6.90
C ARG A 15 8.06 0.24 5.96
N ILE A 16 8.04 -0.19 4.70
CA ILE A 16 7.03 0.25 3.72
C ILE A 16 5.64 -0.20 4.17
N ALA A 17 5.48 -1.47 4.56
CA ALA A 17 4.20 -1.99 5.00
C ALA A 17 3.65 -1.25 6.24
N ARG A 18 4.52 -0.88 7.20
CA ARG A 18 4.12 -0.06 8.35
C ARG A 18 3.60 1.33 7.96
N VAL A 19 4.23 1.97 6.98
CA VAL A 19 3.80 3.28 6.49
C VAL A 19 2.43 3.16 5.83
N ILE A 20 2.27 2.20 4.90
CA ILE A 20 0.99 1.98 4.22
C ILE A 20 -0.11 1.68 5.25
N ALA A 21 0.11 0.73 6.17
CA ALA A 21 -0.84 0.38 7.21
C ALA A 21 -1.30 1.58 8.05
N ARG A 22 -0.38 2.48 8.41
CA ARG A 22 -0.69 3.69 9.16
C ARG A 22 -1.56 4.67 8.37
N GLU A 23 -1.21 4.92 7.11
CA GLU A 23 -1.92 5.91 6.29
C GLU A 23 -3.27 5.39 5.78
N THR A 24 -3.39 4.08 5.53
CA THR A 24 -4.62 3.46 5.02
C THR A 24 -5.55 2.95 6.12
N GLY A 25 -5.06 2.85 7.36
CA GLY A 25 -5.79 2.22 8.48
C GLY A 25 -5.86 0.70 8.40
N GLN A 26 -5.18 0.07 7.42
CA GLN A 26 -5.16 -1.38 7.26
C GLN A 26 -4.22 -2.05 8.26
N ALA A 27 -4.49 -3.31 8.59
CA ALA A 27 -3.57 -4.10 9.41
C ALA A 27 -2.24 -4.33 8.65
N GLN A 28 -1.10 -4.14 9.32
CA GLN A 28 0.22 -4.36 8.72
C GLN A 28 0.37 -5.77 8.12
N ALA A 29 -0.19 -6.80 8.76
CA ALA A 29 -0.17 -8.17 8.25
C ALA A 29 -0.91 -8.31 6.91
N LYS A 30 -2.04 -7.61 6.76
CA LYS A 30 -2.80 -7.57 5.50
C LYS A 30 -1.96 -6.91 4.39
N VAL A 31 -1.40 -5.74 4.67
CA VAL A 31 -0.51 -5.03 3.74
C VAL A 31 0.69 -5.88 3.34
N LEU A 32 1.31 -6.60 4.29
CA LEU A 32 2.43 -7.48 3.99
C LEU A 32 2.05 -8.65 3.08
N ALA A 33 0.86 -9.24 3.25
CA ALA A 33 0.35 -10.29 2.39
C ALA A 33 0.04 -9.74 0.98
N ASP A 34 -0.61 -8.58 0.91
CA ASP A 34 -0.94 -7.92 -0.36
C ASP A 34 0.33 -7.54 -1.14
N MET A 35 1.44 -7.23 -0.45
CA MET A 35 2.75 -6.93 -1.04
C MET A 35 3.58 -8.18 -1.44
N GLU A 36 3.10 -9.42 -1.22
CA GLU A 36 3.81 -10.62 -1.70
C GLU A 36 3.80 -10.74 -3.22
N ARG A 37 2.79 -10.15 -3.87
CA ARG A 37 2.65 -10.12 -5.33
C ARG A 37 2.24 -8.73 -5.77
N ASP A 38 2.29 -8.50 -7.08
CA ASP A 38 1.69 -7.32 -7.66
C ASP A 38 0.18 -7.34 -7.40
N TYR A 39 -0.27 -6.41 -6.58
CA TYR A 39 -1.68 -6.27 -6.23
C TYR A 39 -2.27 -5.07 -6.99
N TRP A 40 -2.97 -5.39 -8.08
CA TRP A 40 -3.68 -4.42 -8.89
C TRP A 40 -5.04 -4.14 -8.27
N MET A 41 -5.39 -2.85 -8.15
CA MET A 41 -6.66 -2.39 -7.61
C MET A 41 -7.38 -1.53 -8.63
N SER A 42 -8.70 -1.65 -8.71
CA SER A 42 -9.56 -0.65 -9.31
C SER A 42 -9.54 0.66 -8.50
N ALA A 43 -10.09 1.73 -9.06
CA ALA A 43 -10.21 3.00 -8.34
C ALA A 43 -11.09 2.84 -7.08
N GLU A 44 -12.18 2.07 -7.17
CA GLU A 44 -13.08 1.76 -6.06
C GLU A 44 -12.38 0.93 -4.98
N GLU A 45 -11.60 -0.08 -5.39
CA GLU A 45 -10.82 -0.90 -4.47
C GLU A 45 -9.75 -0.06 -3.76
N ALA A 46 -9.08 0.85 -4.46
CA ALA A 46 -8.08 1.73 -3.87
C ALA A 46 -8.69 2.72 -2.85
N VAL A 47 -9.92 3.18 -3.09
CA VAL A 47 -10.68 3.98 -2.11
C VAL A 47 -11.07 3.14 -0.91
N ALA A 48 -11.64 1.95 -1.12
CA ALA A 48 -12.03 1.04 -0.04
C ALA A 48 -10.83 0.58 0.81
N TYR A 49 -9.66 0.44 0.17
CA TYR A 49 -8.41 0.12 0.86
C TYR A 49 -7.90 1.28 1.71
N GLY A 50 -8.27 2.53 1.38
CA GLY A 50 -7.80 3.74 2.06
C GLY A 50 -6.55 4.35 1.44
N ILE A 51 -6.14 3.92 0.23
CA ILE A 51 -5.00 4.51 -0.50
C ILE A 51 -5.43 5.80 -1.21
N VAL A 52 -6.66 5.85 -1.72
CA VAL A 52 -7.22 6.99 -2.44
C VAL A 52 -8.37 7.59 -1.63
N ALA A 53 -8.44 8.92 -1.56
CA ALA A 53 -9.50 9.61 -0.81
C ALA A 53 -10.86 9.61 -1.54
N ARG A 54 -10.86 9.88 -2.85
CA ARG A 54 -12.07 9.88 -3.68
C ARG A 54 -11.75 9.69 -5.16
N ILE A 55 -12.72 9.17 -5.89
CA ILE A 55 -12.71 9.10 -7.36
C ILE A 55 -13.28 10.41 -7.91
N VAL A 56 -12.66 10.93 -8.96
CA VAL A 56 -13.09 12.16 -9.66
C VAL A 56 -13.43 11.78 -11.09
N GLU A 57 -14.67 12.00 -11.52
CA GLU A 57 -15.12 11.63 -12.88
C GLU A 57 -15.03 12.78 -13.87
N ARG A 58 -15.18 14.01 -13.36
CA ARG A 58 -15.26 15.21 -14.19
C ARG A 58 -14.38 16.32 -13.65
N HIS A 59 -13.85 17.14 -14.55
CA HIS A 59 -12.94 18.23 -14.21
C HIS A 59 -13.55 19.24 -13.22
N ASN A 60 -14.86 19.48 -13.29
CA ASN A 60 -15.58 20.39 -12.40
C ASN A 60 -15.67 19.90 -10.93
N GLU A 61 -15.32 18.64 -10.64
CA GLU A 61 -15.32 18.09 -9.28
C GLU A 61 -13.99 18.36 -8.54
N LEU A 62 -12.99 18.92 -9.23
CA LEU A 62 -11.69 19.27 -8.67
C LEU A 62 -11.69 20.57 -7.84
N GLY A 63 -12.77 21.36 -7.93
CA GLY A 63 -12.85 22.70 -7.32
C GLY A 63 -12.63 23.79 -8.36
#